data_AF-R6ZT35-F1
#
_entry.id   AF-R6ZT35-F1
#
_cell.length_a   1.000
_cell.length_b   1.000
_cell.length_c   1.000
_cell.angle_alpha   90.00
_cell.angle_beta   90.00
_cell.angle_gamma   90.00
#
_symmetry.space_group_name_H-M   'P 1'
#
loop_
_entity.id
_entity.type
_entity.pdbx_description
1 polymer ?
#
loop_
_entity_poly.entity_id
_entity_poly.type
_entity_poly.pdbx_seq_one_letter_code
_entity_poly.pdbx_strand_id
1 'polypeptide(L)'
;MNNINENRTDERTPGGKKNKAELKWFILFLAVIFFLPITILAVMEWFTSADAFAIGITGFMQAVIVHGGLGLVAVIIALVLFVLLIQPDATFLQKVGRTAGILLCVAAAFFLVRPLVLDIPYLKRPEAAYLERLEFEYSRGIGDYGSDDYYLRGVDMTGERHSFEISEKRYEEGRALWGGNDYNLFAKVTYLPHTSTLMSLEFMTELDASGAELYPPSPELPNDWESFSIQINDTVYTLPVPLAAFLDDGWVISEEDAGLSLAGVEGPYASYEWEWVSLTNDHEQDISVCVFNTTESTIPVAESTVGGIHVIYGNYDFSGTELRLPGGLMLGWSTREDVLKLYGQPNDNFEETYGGYRLTYEIDDPLDPASWKIGFDDSGILDDVMVHHQAYFRSD
;
A
#
# COMPACT_ATOMS: atom_id res chain seq x y z
N MET A 1 -103.31 -27.72 -50.13
CA MET A 1 -102.49 -28.95 -50.17
C MET A 1 -101.07 -28.57 -50.56
N ASN A 2 -100.09 -29.17 -49.86
CA ASN A 2 -98.62 -29.19 -50.05
C ASN A 2 -97.74 -28.10 -49.38
N ASN A 3 -97.12 -28.53 -48.26
CA ASN A 3 -95.72 -28.46 -47.79
C ASN A 3 -94.74 -27.40 -48.34
N ILE A 4 -93.91 -26.83 -47.44
CA ILE A 4 -92.46 -27.12 -47.26
C ILE A 4 -91.92 -26.47 -45.95
N ASN A 5 -91.03 -27.19 -45.27
CA ASN A 5 -90.23 -26.90 -44.07
C ASN A 5 -89.28 -25.69 -44.21
N GLU A 6 -88.87 -25.06 -43.09
CA GLU A 6 -87.46 -25.14 -42.62
C GLU A 6 -87.19 -24.44 -41.28
N ASN A 7 -86.28 -25.09 -40.55
CA ASN A 7 -85.75 -24.82 -39.22
C ASN A 7 -84.55 -23.87 -39.32
N ARG A 8 -84.40 -22.88 -38.43
CA ARG A 8 -83.14 -22.13 -38.28
C ARG A 8 -82.91 -21.75 -36.82
N THR A 9 -81.90 -22.40 -36.25
CA THR A 9 -81.31 -22.21 -34.92
C THR A 9 -80.50 -20.92 -34.83
N ASP A 10 -80.66 -20.20 -33.71
CA ASP A 10 -79.87 -19.03 -33.31
C ASP A 10 -78.42 -19.42 -32.90
N GLU A 11 -77.44 -18.84 -33.58
CA GLU A 11 -76.03 -18.82 -33.15
C GLU A 11 -75.77 -17.62 -32.23
N ARG A 12 -75.30 -17.88 -31.00
CA ARG A 12 -74.67 -16.88 -30.12
C ARG A 12 -73.18 -16.76 -30.43
N THR A 13 -72.73 -15.53 -30.63
CA THR A 13 -71.34 -15.10 -30.82
C THR A 13 -70.47 -15.30 -29.56
N PRO A 14 -69.19 -15.74 -29.65
CA PRO A 14 -68.28 -15.76 -28.51
C PRO A 14 -67.20 -14.66 -28.62
N GLY A 15 -67.37 -13.56 -27.89
CA GLY A 15 -66.34 -12.53 -27.70
C GLY A 15 -66.09 -12.29 -26.21
N GLY A 16 -64.95 -12.75 -25.67
CA GLY A 16 -64.63 -12.47 -24.26
C GLY A 16 -63.46 -13.25 -23.61
N LYS A 17 -62.93 -14.30 -24.25
CA LYS A 17 -61.82 -15.09 -23.66
C LYS A 17 -60.41 -14.63 -24.07
N LYS A 18 -60.24 -13.93 -25.19
CA LYS A 18 -58.92 -13.52 -25.71
C LYS A 18 -58.24 -12.41 -24.87
N ASN A 19 -58.99 -11.41 -24.38
CA ASN A 19 -58.42 -10.26 -23.64
C ASN A 19 -57.90 -10.58 -22.23
N LYS A 20 -58.44 -11.59 -21.54
CA LYS A 20 -57.98 -11.93 -20.17
C LYS A 20 -56.63 -12.63 -20.15
N ALA A 21 -56.29 -13.39 -21.19
CA ALA A 21 -54.99 -14.04 -21.30
C ALA A 21 -53.90 -13.00 -21.62
N GLU A 22 -54.13 -12.13 -22.60
CA GLU A 22 -53.16 -11.07 -22.94
C GLU A 22 -52.95 -10.07 -21.80
N LEU A 23 -54.00 -9.72 -21.05
CA LEU A 23 -53.86 -8.89 -19.86
C LEU A 23 -53.05 -9.58 -18.75
N LYS A 24 -53.20 -10.90 -18.57
CA LYS A 24 -52.37 -11.67 -17.62
C LYS A 24 -50.90 -11.71 -18.05
N TRP A 25 -50.63 -11.93 -19.33
CA TRP A 25 -49.26 -11.91 -19.87
C TRP A 25 -48.63 -10.51 -19.81
N PHE A 26 -49.42 -9.45 -20.03
CA PHE A 26 -48.99 -8.07 -19.89
C PHE A 26 -48.68 -7.71 -18.42
N ILE A 27 -49.52 -8.12 -17.47
CA ILE A 27 -49.26 -7.93 -16.04
C ILE A 27 -48.05 -8.75 -15.57
N LEU A 28 -47.90 -9.99 -16.06
CA LEU A 28 -46.72 -10.81 -15.77
C LEU A 28 -45.44 -10.18 -16.34
N PHE A 29 -45.51 -9.62 -17.55
CA PHE A 29 -44.40 -8.93 -18.19
C PHE A 29 -44.02 -7.65 -17.44
N LEU A 30 -45.00 -6.83 -17.02
CA LEU A 30 -44.76 -5.66 -16.16
C LEU A 30 -44.18 -6.08 -14.80
N ALA A 31 -44.72 -7.12 -14.19
CA ALA A 31 -44.22 -7.63 -12.91
C ALA A 31 -42.77 -8.11 -13.04
N VAL A 32 -42.41 -8.80 -14.11
CA VAL A 32 -41.01 -9.20 -14.37
C VAL A 32 -40.14 -7.96 -14.63
N ILE A 33 -40.58 -6.98 -15.40
CA ILE A 33 -39.78 -5.76 -15.66
C ILE A 33 -39.56 -4.92 -14.41
N PHE A 34 -40.51 -4.84 -13.49
CA PHE A 34 -40.37 -4.02 -12.29
C PHE A 34 -39.78 -4.80 -11.12
N PHE A 35 -40.23 -6.01 -10.85
CA PHE A 35 -39.76 -6.78 -9.70
C PHE A 35 -38.43 -7.49 -9.97
N LEU A 36 -38.14 -7.95 -11.20
CA LEU A 36 -36.87 -8.63 -11.46
C LEU A 36 -35.66 -7.71 -11.24
N PRO A 37 -35.62 -6.45 -11.73
CA PRO A 37 -34.52 -5.54 -11.42
C PRO A 37 -34.43 -5.19 -9.94
N ILE A 38 -35.56 -5.01 -9.25
CA ILE A 38 -35.56 -4.75 -7.81
C ILE A 38 -35.00 -5.94 -7.04
N THR A 39 -35.40 -7.17 -7.40
CA THR A 39 -34.84 -8.38 -6.77
C THR A 39 -33.38 -8.59 -7.13
N ILE A 40 -32.95 -8.25 -8.34
CA ILE A 40 -31.54 -8.31 -8.74
C ILE A 40 -30.74 -7.28 -7.96
N LEU A 41 -31.24 -6.05 -7.82
CA LEU A 41 -30.60 -4.99 -7.03
C LEU A 41 -30.52 -5.38 -5.55
N ALA A 42 -31.60 -5.89 -4.96
CA ALA A 42 -31.60 -6.33 -3.56
C ALA A 42 -30.70 -7.56 -3.32
N VAL A 43 -30.63 -8.50 -4.28
CA VAL A 43 -29.70 -9.63 -4.20
C VAL A 43 -28.26 -9.18 -4.42
N MET A 44 -28.02 -8.24 -5.32
CA MET A 44 -26.70 -7.63 -5.52
C MET A 44 -26.25 -6.90 -4.26
N GLU A 45 -27.12 -6.11 -3.64
CA GLU A 45 -26.86 -5.39 -2.39
C GLU A 45 -26.56 -6.35 -1.23
N TRP A 46 -27.35 -7.40 -1.07
CA TRP A 46 -27.08 -8.45 -0.09
C TRP A 46 -25.76 -9.20 -0.38
N PHE A 47 -25.44 -9.40 -1.66
CA PHE A 47 -24.21 -10.06 -2.08
C PHE A 47 -22.97 -9.19 -1.85
N THR A 48 -23.07 -7.87 -2.05
CA THR A 48 -21.98 -6.92 -1.79
C THR A 48 -21.78 -6.64 -0.30
N SER A 49 -22.83 -6.73 0.52
CA SER A 49 -22.77 -6.38 1.95
C SER A 49 -22.44 -7.54 2.90
N ALA A 50 -22.34 -8.77 2.39
CA ALA A 50 -22.19 -9.95 3.25
C ALA A 50 -20.70 -10.24 3.55
N ASP A 51 -20.38 -10.40 4.84
CA ASP A 51 -19.02 -10.67 5.38
C ASP A 51 -18.22 -11.74 4.63
N ALA A 52 -18.91 -12.75 4.09
CA ALA A 52 -18.29 -13.86 3.37
C ALA A 52 -17.75 -13.46 1.97
N PHE A 53 -18.09 -12.27 1.47
CA PHE A 53 -17.74 -11.81 0.12
C PHE A 53 -16.72 -10.68 0.10
N ALA A 54 -16.33 -10.07 1.22
CA ALA A 54 -15.34 -8.99 1.19
C ALA A 54 -13.89 -9.47 0.93
N ILE A 55 -13.56 -10.72 1.27
CA ILE A 55 -12.19 -11.25 1.19
C ILE A 55 -12.17 -12.60 0.47
N GLY A 56 -11.16 -12.81 -0.38
CA GLY A 56 -10.88 -14.09 -1.04
C GLY A 56 -11.55 -14.23 -2.40
N ILE A 57 -11.70 -15.48 -2.85
CA ILE A 57 -12.30 -15.82 -4.16
C ILE A 57 -13.72 -15.26 -4.28
N THR A 58 -14.43 -15.13 -3.18
CA THR A 58 -15.78 -14.54 -3.13
C THR A 58 -15.78 -13.04 -3.40
N GLY A 59 -14.79 -12.29 -2.92
CA GLY A 59 -14.59 -10.88 -3.27
C GLY A 59 -14.16 -10.69 -4.72
N PHE A 60 -13.32 -11.57 -5.23
CA PHE A 60 -13.02 -11.55 -6.66
C PHE A 60 -14.28 -11.88 -7.50
N MET A 61 -15.11 -12.83 -7.06
CA MET A 61 -16.38 -13.12 -7.74
C MET A 61 -17.33 -11.92 -7.71
N GLN A 62 -17.35 -11.13 -6.64
CA GLN A 62 -18.08 -9.87 -6.60
C GLN A 62 -17.55 -8.87 -7.63
N ALA A 63 -16.23 -8.67 -7.70
CA ALA A 63 -15.61 -7.85 -8.73
C ALA A 63 -15.97 -8.34 -10.15
N VAL A 64 -15.95 -9.66 -10.39
CA VAL A 64 -16.34 -10.26 -11.67
C VAL A 64 -17.81 -10.00 -12.00
N ILE A 65 -18.72 -10.14 -11.03
CA ILE A 65 -20.15 -9.92 -11.24
C ILE A 65 -20.44 -8.44 -11.51
N VAL A 66 -19.87 -7.53 -10.72
CA VAL A 66 -20.07 -6.08 -10.86
C VAL A 66 -19.44 -5.58 -12.15
N HIS A 67 -18.13 -5.74 -12.33
CA HIS A 67 -17.43 -5.21 -13.49
C HIS A 67 -17.78 -5.97 -14.78
N GLY A 68 -17.94 -7.29 -14.71
CA GLY A 68 -18.39 -8.09 -15.84
C GLY A 68 -19.83 -7.77 -16.24
N GLY A 69 -20.73 -7.58 -15.27
CA GLY A 69 -22.11 -7.15 -15.51
C GLY A 69 -22.20 -5.77 -16.13
N LEU A 70 -21.50 -4.77 -15.57
CA LEU A 70 -21.43 -3.41 -16.12
C LEU A 70 -20.80 -3.41 -17.52
N GLY A 71 -19.74 -4.20 -17.74
CA GLY A 71 -19.11 -4.37 -19.05
C GLY A 71 -20.09 -4.95 -20.07
N LEU A 72 -20.87 -5.98 -19.69
CA LEU A 72 -21.90 -6.56 -20.55
C LEU A 72 -23.00 -5.54 -20.89
N VAL A 73 -23.46 -4.75 -19.92
CA VAL A 73 -24.44 -3.67 -20.14
C VAL A 73 -23.89 -2.64 -21.12
N ALA A 74 -22.64 -2.22 -20.98
CA ALA A 74 -22.00 -1.30 -21.91
C ALA A 74 -21.94 -1.87 -23.34
N VAL A 75 -21.62 -3.16 -23.49
CA VAL A 75 -21.65 -3.85 -24.80
C VAL A 75 -23.07 -3.88 -25.39
N ILE A 76 -24.10 -4.17 -24.58
CA ILE A 76 -25.50 -4.16 -25.03
C ILE A 76 -25.91 -2.77 -25.51
N ILE A 77 -25.55 -1.71 -24.76
CA ILE A 77 -25.83 -0.32 -25.17
C ILE A 77 -25.12 0.01 -26.49
N ALA A 78 -23.85 -0.38 -26.65
CA ALA A 78 -23.10 -0.19 -27.89
C ALA A 78 -23.81 -0.88 -29.08
N LEU A 79 -24.28 -2.12 -28.90
CA LEU A 79 -25.03 -2.86 -29.92
C LEU A 79 -26.37 -2.18 -30.27
N VAL A 80 -27.11 -1.68 -29.27
CA VAL A 80 -28.34 -0.92 -29.51
C VAL A 80 -28.07 0.36 -30.28
N LEU A 81 -27.04 1.13 -29.89
CA LEU A 81 -26.62 2.35 -30.61
C LEU A 81 -26.19 2.04 -32.04
N PHE A 82 -25.52 0.91 -32.26
CA PHE A 82 -25.14 0.44 -33.59
C PHE A 82 -26.35 0.09 -34.47
N VAL A 83 -27.35 -0.63 -33.93
CA VAL A 83 -28.60 -0.91 -34.66
C VAL A 83 -29.34 0.39 -35.00
N LEU A 84 -29.40 1.34 -34.05
CA LEU A 84 -30.00 2.65 -34.28
C LEU A 84 -29.22 3.46 -35.34
N LEU A 85 -27.90 3.33 -35.43
CA LEU A 85 -27.07 4.02 -36.42
C LEU A 85 -27.45 3.64 -37.86
N ILE A 86 -27.90 2.40 -38.09
CA ILE A 86 -28.26 1.85 -39.41
C ILE A 86 -29.66 2.32 -39.87
N GLN A 87 -30.47 2.90 -38.99
CA GLN A 87 -31.81 3.35 -39.34
C GLN A 87 -31.78 4.49 -40.37
N PRO A 88 -32.63 4.43 -41.42
CA PRO A 88 -32.57 5.34 -42.57
C PRO A 88 -32.88 6.81 -42.23
N ASP A 89 -33.66 7.06 -41.17
CA ASP A 89 -34.20 8.39 -40.84
C ASP A 89 -33.32 9.22 -39.88
N ALA A 90 -32.09 8.78 -39.60
CA ALA A 90 -31.20 9.43 -38.64
C ALA A 90 -30.47 10.65 -39.23
N THR A 91 -30.50 11.78 -38.51
CA THR A 91 -29.76 13.01 -38.88
C THR A 91 -28.24 12.83 -38.75
N PHE A 92 -27.44 13.65 -39.44
CA PHE A 92 -25.97 13.60 -39.38
C PHE A 92 -25.45 13.75 -37.93
N LEU A 93 -25.99 14.70 -37.17
CA LEU A 93 -25.60 14.92 -35.76
C LEU A 93 -25.93 13.70 -34.88
N GLN A 94 -27.07 13.05 -35.10
CA GLN A 94 -27.43 11.81 -34.41
C GLN A 94 -26.48 10.66 -34.78
N LYS A 95 -26.03 10.58 -36.03
CA LYS A 95 -25.04 9.56 -36.45
C LYS A 95 -23.71 9.77 -35.74
N VAL A 96 -23.20 11.00 -35.71
CA VAL A 96 -21.96 11.36 -34.98
C VAL A 96 -22.09 11.04 -33.49
N GLY A 97 -23.21 11.45 -32.85
CA GLY A 97 -23.45 11.18 -31.44
C GLY A 97 -23.54 9.69 -31.10
N ARG A 98 -24.20 8.89 -31.95
CA ARG A 98 -24.28 7.43 -31.79
C ARG A 98 -22.92 6.76 -31.95
N THR A 99 -22.11 7.19 -32.94
CA THR A 99 -20.74 6.69 -33.10
C THR A 99 -19.86 7.01 -31.89
N ALA A 100 -19.93 8.23 -31.37
CA ALA A 100 -19.21 8.60 -30.15
C ALA A 100 -19.66 7.77 -28.94
N GLY A 101 -20.97 7.55 -28.79
CA GLY A 101 -21.53 6.68 -27.73
C GLY A 101 -21.05 5.23 -27.83
N ILE A 102 -20.98 4.66 -29.04
CA ILE A 102 -20.44 3.31 -29.25
C ILE A 102 -18.98 3.24 -28.80
N LEU A 103 -18.14 4.18 -29.23
CA LEU A 103 -16.73 4.21 -28.84
C LEU A 103 -16.56 4.32 -27.32
N LEU A 104 -17.37 5.17 -26.67
CA LEU A 104 -17.36 5.32 -25.22
C LEU A 104 -17.78 4.04 -24.50
N CYS A 105 -18.85 3.38 -24.95
CA CYS A 105 -19.30 2.11 -24.37
C CYS A 105 -18.29 0.97 -24.56
N VAL A 106 -17.63 0.89 -25.72
CA VAL A 106 -16.57 -0.10 -25.96
C VAL A 106 -15.36 0.17 -25.07
N ALA A 107 -14.94 1.43 -24.94
CA ALA A 107 -13.88 1.82 -24.02
C ALA A 107 -14.25 1.48 -22.56
N ALA A 108 -15.46 1.81 -22.12
CA ALA A 108 -15.94 1.49 -20.79
C ALA A 108 -15.93 -0.03 -20.53
N ALA A 109 -16.44 -0.85 -21.46
CA ALA A 109 -16.41 -2.30 -21.34
C ALA A 109 -14.97 -2.85 -21.25
N PHE A 110 -14.06 -2.30 -22.05
CA PHE A 110 -12.64 -2.67 -22.00
C PHE A 110 -12.02 -2.38 -20.63
N PHE A 111 -12.18 -1.16 -20.11
CA PHE A 111 -11.59 -0.76 -18.83
C PHE A 111 -12.23 -1.48 -17.62
N LEU A 112 -13.51 -1.86 -17.71
CA LEU A 112 -14.17 -2.64 -16.65
C LEU A 112 -13.67 -4.10 -16.60
N VAL A 113 -13.46 -4.73 -17.76
CA VAL A 113 -13.11 -6.16 -17.82
C VAL A 113 -11.59 -6.38 -17.75
N ARG A 114 -10.79 -5.42 -18.22
CA ARG A 114 -9.32 -5.57 -18.28
C ARG A 114 -8.68 -5.97 -16.94
N PRO A 115 -8.96 -5.31 -15.80
CA PRO A 115 -8.39 -5.70 -14.51
C PRO A 115 -8.66 -7.17 -14.15
N LEU A 116 -9.91 -7.61 -14.32
CA LEU A 116 -10.32 -9.00 -14.06
C LEU A 116 -9.48 -10.03 -14.84
N VAL A 117 -9.17 -9.70 -16.10
CA VAL A 117 -8.36 -10.58 -16.97
C VAL A 117 -6.90 -10.57 -16.54
N LEU A 118 -6.38 -9.40 -16.16
CA LEU A 118 -5.01 -9.26 -15.70
C LEU A 118 -4.77 -9.96 -14.36
N ASP A 119 -5.79 -10.14 -13.52
CA ASP A 119 -5.68 -10.85 -12.24
C ASP A 119 -5.76 -12.38 -12.34
N ILE A 120 -6.13 -12.94 -13.50
CA ILE A 120 -6.20 -14.40 -13.69
C ILE A 120 -4.91 -15.14 -13.30
N PRO A 121 -3.69 -14.66 -13.65
CA PRO A 121 -2.44 -15.28 -13.22
C PRO A 121 -2.24 -15.27 -11.70
N TYR A 122 -2.77 -14.24 -11.02
CA TYR A 122 -2.61 -14.01 -9.58
C TYR A 122 -3.61 -14.83 -8.74
N LEU A 123 -4.69 -15.36 -9.31
CA LEU A 123 -5.68 -16.17 -8.57
C LEU A 123 -5.08 -17.39 -7.84
N LYS A 124 -3.99 -17.97 -8.37
CA LYS A 124 -3.29 -19.11 -7.74
C LYS A 124 -2.16 -18.70 -6.83
N ARG A 125 -1.59 -17.52 -7.05
CA ARG A 125 -0.45 -16.95 -6.32
C ARG A 125 -0.70 -15.44 -6.23
N PRO A 126 -1.56 -15.01 -5.29
CA PRO A 126 -1.83 -13.61 -5.12
C PRO A 126 -0.55 -12.88 -4.70
N GLU A 127 -0.52 -11.59 -4.97
CA GLU A 127 0.56 -10.73 -4.48
C GLU A 127 0.46 -10.60 -2.96
N ALA A 128 1.59 -10.41 -2.28
CA ALA A 128 1.64 -10.30 -0.84
C ALA A 128 2.31 -8.98 -0.45
N ALA A 129 1.77 -8.31 0.56
CA ALA A 129 2.37 -7.13 1.15
C ALA A 129 2.23 -7.19 2.67
N TYR A 130 3.18 -6.57 3.36
CA TYR A 130 3.10 -6.29 4.79
C TYR A 130 2.81 -4.80 4.89
N LEU A 131 1.85 -4.44 5.72
CA LEU A 131 1.41 -3.07 5.91
C LEU A 131 1.68 -2.64 7.35
N GLU A 132 2.25 -1.46 7.50
CA GLU A 132 2.36 -0.71 8.75
C GLU A 132 1.48 0.55 8.68
N ARG A 133 1.50 1.36 9.74
CA ARG A 133 0.75 2.63 9.82
C ARG A 133 -0.72 2.42 9.47
N LEU A 134 -1.31 1.37 10.05
CA LEU A 134 -2.64 0.93 9.69
C LEU A 134 -3.69 1.99 10.05
N GLU A 135 -4.51 2.33 9.07
CA GLU A 135 -5.66 3.21 9.23
C GLU A 135 -6.94 2.43 8.95
N PHE A 136 -7.89 2.55 9.87
CA PHE A 136 -9.19 1.93 9.76
C PHE A 136 -10.21 3.01 9.46
N GLU A 137 -10.67 3.08 8.21
CA GLU A 137 -11.66 4.04 7.75
C GLU A 137 -13.04 3.42 7.56
N TYR A 138 -14.06 4.24 7.81
CA TYR A 138 -15.46 3.89 7.62
C TYR A 138 -16.13 4.98 6.78
N SER A 139 -16.78 4.58 5.69
CA SER A 139 -17.59 5.45 4.86
C SER A 139 -19.06 5.08 5.04
N ARG A 140 -19.83 6.03 5.57
CA ARG A 140 -21.27 5.84 5.77
C ARG A 140 -22.01 5.93 4.44
N GLY A 141 -22.87 4.95 4.18
CA GLY A 141 -23.76 4.98 3.04
C GLY A 141 -24.69 6.21 3.03
N ILE A 142 -24.97 6.77 1.85
CA ILE A 142 -25.86 7.93 1.73
C ILE A 142 -27.33 7.48 1.83
N GLY A 143 -28.01 7.89 2.90
CA GLY A 143 -29.43 7.65 3.14
C GLY A 143 -29.73 6.37 3.94
N ASP A 144 -31.01 6.04 4.14
CA ASP A 144 -31.45 4.83 4.88
C ASP A 144 -31.20 3.51 4.12
N TYR A 145 -30.61 3.59 2.92
CA TYR A 145 -30.38 2.46 2.00
C TYR A 145 -28.93 2.38 1.50
N GLY A 146 -28.01 3.13 2.11
CA GLY A 146 -26.60 3.02 1.75
C GLY A 146 -25.93 1.90 2.56
N SER A 147 -25.20 1.01 1.89
CA SER A 147 -24.27 0.11 2.58
C SER A 147 -23.11 0.94 3.15
N ASP A 148 -22.68 0.56 4.34
CA ASP A 148 -21.48 1.12 4.95
C ASP A 148 -20.26 0.37 4.41
N ASP A 149 -19.23 1.11 4.01
CA ASP A 149 -17.99 0.55 3.49
C ASP A 149 -16.88 0.70 4.53
N TYR A 150 -16.12 -0.37 4.75
CA TYR A 150 -15.02 -0.40 5.70
C TYR A 150 -13.71 -0.62 4.96
N TYR A 151 -12.69 0.16 5.30
CA TYR A 151 -11.39 0.12 4.64
C TYR A 151 -10.26 -0.07 5.64
N LEU A 152 -9.30 -0.91 5.25
CA LEU A 152 -7.95 -0.96 5.82
C LEU A 152 -7.00 -0.24 4.87
N ARG A 153 -6.31 0.78 5.36
CA ARG A 153 -5.18 1.39 4.67
C ARG A 153 -3.90 1.15 5.44
N GLY A 154 -2.79 1.22 4.74
CA GLY A 154 -1.46 1.14 5.34
C GLY A 154 -0.39 1.43 4.30
N VAL A 155 0.84 1.52 4.77
CA VAL A 155 2.02 1.71 3.92
C VAL A 155 2.79 0.39 3.93
N ASP A 156 3.23 -0.06 2.76
CA ASP A 156 4.06 -1.27 2.69
C ASP A 156 5.55 -0.98 2.92
N MET A 157 6.35 -2.04 2.97
CA MET A 157 7.81 -1.93 3.19
C MET A 157 8.55 -1.13 2.09
N THR A 158 7.91 -0.88 0.95
CA THR A 158 8.45 -0.07 -0.15
C THR A 158 7.98 1.38 -0.12
N GLY A 159 7.15 1.75 0.87
CA GLY A 159 6.57 3.08 0.98
C GLY A 159 5.26 3.25 0.18
N GLU A 160 4.78 2.22 -0.53
CA GLU A 160 3.54 2.31 -1.29
C GLU A 160 2.33 2.27 -0.35
N ARG A 161 1.40 3.22 -0.52
CA ARG A 161 0.16 3.24 0.25
C ARG A 161 -0.88 2.35 -0.39
N HIS A 162 -1.38 1.38 0.37
CA HIS A 162 -2.43 0.47 -0.03
C HIS A 162 -3.75 0.83 0.65
N SER A 163 -4.87 0.51 -0.03
CA SER A 163 -6.22 0.67 0.50
C SER A 163 -7.08 -0.52 0.06
N PHE A 164 -7.55 -1.29 1.04
CA PHE A 164 -8.36 -2.48 0.82
C PHE A 164 -9.72 -2.34 1.50
N GLU A 165 -10.79 -2.67 0.77
CA GLU A 165 -12.10 -2.88 1.37
C GLU A 165 -12.06 -4.15 2.23
N ILE A 166 -12.60 -4.06 3.45
CA ILE A 166 -12.66 -5.15 4.43
C ILE A 166 -14.09 -5.27 4.95
N SER A 167 -14.41 -6.39 5.61
CA SER A 167 -15.72 -6.53 6.24
C SER A 167 -15.80 -5.77 7.57
N GLU A 168 -17.03 -5.42 8.00
CA GLU A 168 -17.31 -4.82 9.31
C GLU A 168 -16.64 -5.63 10.44
N LYS A 169 -16.79 -6.95 10.40
CA LYS A 169 -16.16 -7.83 11.39
C LYS A 169 -14.64 -7.70 11.44
N ARG A 170 -13.97 -7.66 10.29
CA ARG A 170 -12.50 -7.52 10.23
C ARG A 170 -12.05 -6.13 10.66
N TYR A 171 -12.86 -5.12 10.36
CA TYR A 171 -12.65 -3.77 10.83
C TYR A 171 -12.71 -3.71 12.36
N GLU A 172 -13.76 -4.27 12.97
CA GLU A 172 -13.89 -4.34 14.44
C GLU A 172 -12.74 -5.12 15.09
N GLU A 173 -12.36 -6.27 14.51
CA GLU A 173 -11.23 -7.08 14.98
C GLU A 173 -9.92 -6.28 14.95
N GLY A 174 -9.59 -5.66 13.82
CA GLY A 174 -8.40 -4.84 13.66
C GLY A 174 -8.39 -3.63 14.59
N ARG A 175 -9.53 -2.92 14.73
CA ARG A 175 -9.68 -1.80 15.68
C ARG A 175 -9.50 -2.22 17.13
N ALA A 176 -9.99 -3.41 17.50
CA ALA A 176 -9.83 -3.94 18.84
C ALA A 176 -8.36 -4.31 19.14
N LEU A 177 -7.65 -4.86 18.15
CA LEU A 177 -6.22 -5.16 18.25
C LEU A 177 -5.37 -3.88 18.26
N TRP A 178 -5.75 -2.87 17.48
CA TRP A 178 -5.04 -1.60 17.36
C TRP A 178 -5.17 -0.71 18.60
N GLY A 179 -6.08 -1.02 19.53
CA GLY A 179 -6.15 -0.37 20.86
C GLY A 179 -6.51 1.12 20.87
N GLY A 180 -6.65 1.77 19.71
CA GLY A 180 -7.05 3.17 19.58
C GLY A 180 -5.90 4.18 19.62
N ASN A 181 -4.64 3.74 19.45
CA ASN A 181 -3.45 4.49 18.98
C ASN A 181 -2.11 3.89 19.48
N ASP A 182 -2.13 2.85 20.33
CA ASP A 182 -0.90 2.25 20.86
C ASP A 182 -0.74 0.79 20.37
N TYR A 183 0.48 0.50 19.90
CA TYR A 183 1.13 -0.81 19.64
C TYR A 183 1.04 -1.43 18.22
N ASN A 184 2.24 -1.69 17.67
CA ASN A 184 2.75 -2.77 16.78
C ASN A 184 1.83 -3.50 15.80
N LEU A 185 0.68 -2.96 15.42
CA LEU A 185 -0.21 -3.71 14.56
C LEU A 185 0.26 -3.59 13.11
N PHE A 186 0.83 -4.68 12.60
CA PHE A 186 1.07 -4.89 11.18
C PHE A 186 -0.07 -5.70 10.58
N ALA A 187 -0.25 -5.59 9.26
CA ALA A 187 -1.14 -6.44 8.51
C ALA A 187 -0.40 -7.14 7.38
N LYS A 188 -0.45 -8.47 7.36
CA LYS A 188 -0.08 -9.25 6.19
C LYS A 188 -1.30 -9.41 5.31
N VAL A 189 -1.22 -8.88 4.12
CA VAL A 189 -2.26 -8.97 3.11
C VAL A 189 -1.78 -9.81 1.94
N THR A 190 -2.71 -10.55 1.35
CA THR A 190 -2.53 -10.98 -0.04
C THR A 190 -3.66 -10.44 -0.88
N TYR A 191 -3.37 -10.07 -2.13
CA TYR A 191 -4.33 -9.36 -2.96
C TYR A 191 -4.11 -9.61 -4.45
N LEU A 192 -5.11 -9.22 -5.25
CA LEU A 192 -5.05 -9.20 -6.71
C LEU A 192 -4.69 -7.78 -7.15
N PRO A 193 -3.54 -7.57 -7.82
CA PRO A 193 -2.98 -6.23 -7.99
C PRO A 193 -3.75 -5.33 -8.95
N HIS A 194 -4.55 -5.89 -9.86
CA HIS A 194 -5.27 -5.07 -10.83
C HIS A 194 -6.68 -4.69 -10.38
N THR A 195 -7.35 -5.52 -9.60
CA THR A 195 -8.65 -5.21 -8.97
C THR A 195 -8.53 -4.69 -7.54
N SER A 196 -7.32 -4.69 -6.96
CA SER A 196 -7.08 -4.41 -5.54
C SER A 196 -7.94 -5.27 -4.61
N THR A 197 -8.29 -6.48 -5.06
CA THR A 197 -9.16 -7.38 -4.29
C THR A 197 -8.34 -8.10 -3.23
N LEU A 198 -8.73 -7.91 -1.97
CA LEU A 198 -8.10 -8.57 -0.84
C LEU A 198 -8.42 -10.06 -0.85
N MET A 199 -7.38 -10.90 -0.83
CA MET A 199 -7.46 -12.36 -0.85
C MET A 199 -7.29 -12.96 0.55
N SER A 200 -6.42 -12.36 1.37
CA SER A 200 -6.28 -12.69 2.79
C SER A 200 -5.85 -11.47 3.59
N LEU A 201 -6.21 -11.44 4.86
CA LEU A 201 -5.80 -10.45 5.84
C LEU A 201 -5.50 -11.14 7.16
N GLU A 202 -4.30 -10.90 7.66
CA GLU A 202 -3.81 -11.35 8.96
C GLU A 202 -3.20 -10.18 9.70
N PHE A 203 -3.68 -9.90 10.91
CA PHE A 203 -3.08 -8.93 11.80
C PHE A 203 -1.99 -9.61 12.63
N MET A 204 -0.86 -8.94 12.81
CA MET A 204 0.31 -9.47 13.51
C MET A 204 1.05 -8.36 14.26
N THR A 205 1.84 -8.76 15.24
CA THR A 205 2.64 -7.84 16.08
C THR A 205 4.15 -7.97 15.87
N GLU A 206 4.56 -8.95 15.07
CA GLU A 206 5.94 -9.25 14.74
C GLU A 206 5.98 -9.71 13.28
N LEU A 207 7.06 -9.37 12.58
CA LEU A 207 7.27 -9.85 11.22
C LEU A 207 7.57 -11.34 11.21
N ASP A 208 6.85 -12.07 10.36
CA ASP A 208 7.23 -13.45 10.08
C ASP A 208 8.46 -13.52 9.16
N ALA A 209 9.10 -14.69 9.11
CA ALA A 209 10.27 -14.90 8.26
C ALA A 209 10.00 -14.66 6.76
N SER A 210 8.73 -14.74 6.33
CA SER A 210 8.35 -14.54 4.93
C SER A 210 8.41 -13.07 4.50
N GLY A 211 8.23 -12.12 5.43
CA GLY A 211 8.37 -10.69 5.14
C GLY A 211 9.81 -10.33 4.76
N ALA A 212 10.78 -10.83 5.53
CA ALA A 212 12.20 -10.62 5.25
C ALA A 212 12.68 -11.31 3.94
N GLU A 213 12.08 -12.46 3.58
CA GLU A 213 12.37 -13.14 2.32
C GLU A 213 11.82 -12.42 1.10
N LEU A 214 10.67 -11.74 1.23
CA LEU A 214 10.04 -11.00 0.14
C LEU A 214 10.86 -9.77 -0.27
N TYR A 215 11.50 -9.14 0.72
CA TYR A 215 12.35 -7.96 0.53
C TYR A 215 13.76 -8.26 1.05
N PRO A 216 14.61 -8.96 0.28
CA PRO A 216 15.96 -9.26 0.71
C PRO A 216 16.81 -7.97 0.81
N PRO A 217 17.75 -7.89 1.76
CA PRO A 217 18.70 -6.77 1.81
C PRO A 217 19.64 -6.81 0.60
N SER A 218 20.40 -5.73 0.40
CA SER A 218 21.51 -5.73 -0.55
C SER A 218 22.47 -6.88 -0.24
N PRO A 219 22.93 -7.64 -1.25
CA PRO A 219 23.92 -8.69 -1.05
C PRO A 219 25.27 -8.16 -0.56
N GLU A 220 25.49 -6.84 -0.65
CA GLU A 220 26.68 -6.15 -0.15
C GLU A 220 26.58 -5.79 1.34
N LEU A 221 25.37 -5.82 1.91
CA LEU A 221 25.15 -5.52 3.33
C LEU A 221 25.65 -6.69 4.20
N PRO A 222 26.64 -6.49 5.07
CA PRO A 222 27.12 -7.53 5.97
C PRO A 222 26.05 -7.93 6.98
N ASN A 223 26.20 -9.11 7.59
CA ASN A 223 25.29 -9.57 8.66
C ASN A 223 25.67 -9.05 10.05
N ASP A 224 26.91 -8.57 10.21
CA ASP A 224 27.51 -8.25 11.50
C ASP A 224 27.51 -6.75 11.76
N TRP A 225 27.09 -6.33 12.95
CA TRP A 225 27.04 -4.92 13.33
C TRP A 225 28.44 -4.30 13.45
N GLU A 226 29.47 -5.11 13.76
CA GLU A 226 30.88 -4.68 13.80
C GLU A 226 31.41 -4.24 12.42
N SER A 227 30.66 -4.47 11.34
CA SER A 227 31.00 -3.94 10.02
C SER A 227 30.78 -2.44 9.86
N PHE A 228 30.03 -1.81 10.78
CA PHE A 228 29.61 -0.40 10.69
C PHE A 228 29.11 0.02 9.31
N SER A 229 28.39 -0.92 8.68
CA SER A 229 27.80 -0.74 7.37
C SER A 229 26.31 -0.53 7.50
N ILE A 230 25.74 0.39 6.73
CA ILE A 230 24.30 0.67 6.70
C ILE A 230 23.85 0.71 5.25
N GLN A 231 22.72 0.07 4.95
CA GLN A 231 22.08 0.23 3.66
C GLN A 231 21.11 1.40 3.74
N ILE A 232 21.27 2.37 2.85
CA ILE A 232 20.31 3.46 2.64
C ILE A 232 19.96 3.48 1.15
N ASN A 233 18.69 3.32 0.85
CA ASN A 233 18.13 3.02 -0.47
C ASN A 233 18.85 1.79 -1.08
N ASP A 234 19.43 1.96 -2.27
CA ASP A 234 20.14 0.89 -2.97
C ASP A 234 21.65 0.82 -2.66
N THR A 235 22.19 1.72 -1.84
CA THR A 235 23.63 1.79 -1.52
C THR A 235 23.92 1.28 -0.11
N VAL A 236 25.03 0.54 0.03
CA VAL A 236 25.62 0.20 1.33
C VAL A 236 26.80 1.12 1.63
N TYR A 237 26.70 1.89 2.70
CA TYR A 237 27.76 2.75 3.19
C TYR A 237 28.47 2.08 4.35
N THR A 238 29.79 1.88 4.24
CA THR A 238 30.65 1.41 5.33
C THR A 238 31.42 2.58 5.91
N LEU A 239 31.19 2.90 7.18
CA LEU A 239 31.90 4.00 7.84
C LEU A 239 33.33 3.59 8.25
N PRO A 240 34.29 4.53 8.26
CA PRO A 240 34.18 5.89 7.73
C PRO A 240 34.21 5.92 6.19
N VAL A 241 33.51 6.87 5.57
CA VAL A 241 33.42 7.02 4.09
C VAL A 241 33.50 8.49 3.69
N PRO A 242 34.07 8.87 2.53
CA PRO A 242 34.03 10.26 2.07
C PRO A 242 32.60 10.77 1.90
N LEU A 243 32.32 12.02 2.29
CA LEU A 243 31.00 12.64 2.06
C LEU A 243 30.64 12.66 0.57
N ALA A 244 31.65 12.77 -0.31
CA ALA A 244 31.48 12.67 -1.75
C ALA A 244 30.75 11.41 -2.21
N ALA A 245 30.84 10.27 -1.49
CA ALA A 245 30.09 9.06 -1.83
C ALA A 245 28.56 9.28 -1.73
N PHE A 246 28.10 10.01 -0.70
CA PHE A 246 26.68 10.38 -0.60
C PHE A 246 26.29 11.35 -1.72
N LEU A 247 27.15 12.33 -2.03
CA LEU A 247 26.87 13.32 -3.08
C LEU A 247 26.80 12.69 -4.48
N ASP A 248 27.68 11.72 -4.76
CA ASP A 248 27.67 10.96 -6.01
C ASP A 248 26.40 10.10 -6.16
N ASP A 249 25.82 9.67 -5.03
CA ASP A 249 24.57 8.91 -4.94
C ASP A 249 23.31 9.79 -4.90
N GLY A 250 23.45 11.11 -5.13
CA GLY A 250 22.33 12.02 -5.29
C GLY A 250 21.87 12.74 -4.01
N TRP A 251 22.57 12.54 -2.89
CA TRP A 251 22.36 13.37 -1.70
C TRP A 251 22.89 14.78 -1.89
N VAL A 252 22.24 15.74 -1.25
CA VAL A 252 22.56 17.16 -1.33
C VAL A 252 22.69 17.72 0.09
N ILE A 253 23.79 18.43 0.33
CA ILE A 253 24.02 19.16 1.59
C ILE A 253 22.96 20.25 1.73
N SER A 254 22.34 20.35 2.90
CA SER A 254 21.36 21.39 3.20
C SER A 254 21.90 22.79 2.89
N GLU A 255 21.02 23.74 2.54
CA GLU A 255 21.45 25.13 2.26
C GLU A 255 22.10 25.78 3.49
N GLU A 256 21.73 25.36 4.70
CA GLU A 256 22.27 25.86 5.96
C GLU A 256 23.74 25.42 6.15
N ASP A 257 24.09 24.22 5.66
CA ASP A 257 25.40 23.60 5.88
C ASP A 257 26.36 23.76 4.68
N ALA A 258 25.85 24.09 3.49
CA ALA A 258 26.64 24.12 2.25
C ALA A 258 27.85 25.08 2.27
N GLY A 259 27.84 26.09 3.15
CA GLY A 259 28.93 27.05 3.34
C GLY A 259 29.97 26.67 4.39
N LEU A 260 29.81 25.54 5.07
CA LEU A 260 30.67 25.14 6.18
C LEU A 260 32.07 24.73 5.71
N SER A 261 33.05 25.01 6.56
CA SER A 261 34.44 24.58 6.39
C SER A 261 34.97 24.11 7.73
N LEU A 262 35.63 22.96 7.73
CA LEU A 262 36.14 22.31 8.92
C LEU A 262 37.63 22.58 9.05
N ALA A 263 38.08 23.03 10.22
CA ALA A 263 39.49 23.33 10.46
C ALA A 263 40.33 22.04 10.44
N GLY A 264 41.52 22.11 9.83
CA GLY A 264 42.50 21.03 9.91
C GLY A 264 43.27 21.10 11.23
N VAL A 265 43.79 19.95 11.67
CA VAL A 265 44.54 19.87 12.93
C VAL A 265 45.88 19.18 12.76
N GLU A 266 46.90 19.71 13.44
CA GLU A 266 48.27 19.20 13.44
C GLU A 266 48.67 18.68 14.83
N GLY A 267 49.54 17.65 14.85
CA GLY A 267 50.07 17.05 16.07
C GLY A 267 49.35 15.78 16.54
N PRO A 268 50.03 14.94 17.33
CA PRO A 268 49.44 13.71 17.89
C PRO A 268 48.34 14.06 18.90
N TYR A 269 47.29 13.24 18.97
CA TYR A 269 46.13 13.41 19.85
C TYR A 269 45.33 14.71 19.65
N ALA A 270 45.54 15.43 18.56
CA ALA A 270 44.71 16.57 18.23
C ALA A 270 43.27 16.10 17.95
N SER A 271 42.28 16.80 18.49
CA SER A 271 40.87 16.57 18.19
C SER A 271 40.59 17.00 16.76
N TYR A 272 40.06 16.12 15.92
CA TYR A 272 39.55 16.50 14.62
C TYR A 272 38.37 17.46 14.78
N GLU A 273 38.27 18.43 13.88
CA GLU A 273 37.06 19.25 13.76
C GLU A 273 35.97 18.40 13.12
N TRP A 274 34.77 18.43 13.70
CA TRP A 274 33.62 17.70 13.22
C TRP A 274 32.33 18.50 13.38
N GLU A 275 31.33 18.19 12.55
CA GLU A 275 30.02 18.84 12.58
C GLU A 275 28.93 17.85 12.15
N TRP A 276 27.70 18.05 12.63
CA TRP A 276 26.54 17.35 12.07
C TRP A 276 25.98 18.16 10.90
N VAL A 277 25.81 17.49 9.77
CA VAL A 277 25.34 18.09 8.52
C VAL A 277 24.10 17.35 8.06
N SER A 278 23.07 18.10 7.68
CA SER A 278 21.86 17.51 7.10
C SER A 278 22.05 17.28 5.60
N LEU A 279 21.68 16.08 5.14
CA LEU A 279 21.61 15.71 3.74
C LEU A 279 20.18 15.41 3.34
N THR A 280 19.78 15.88 2.15
CA THR A 280 18.47 15.59 1.56
C THR A 280 18.62 14.99 0.16
N ASN A 281 17.59 14.31 -0.35
CA ASN A 281 17.59 13.76 -1.71
C ASN A 281 16.25 14.03 -2.46
N ASP A 282 16.12 13.50 -3.67
CA ASP A 282 14.92 13.66 -4.51
C ASP A 282 13.72 12.80 -4.08
N HIS A 283 13.93 11.89 -3.12
CA HIS A 283 12.89 11.12 -2.44
C HIS A 283 12.29 11.87 -1.24
N GLU A 284 12.66 13.14 -1.01
CA GLU A 284 12.27 13.93 0.16
C GLU A 284 12.76 13.33 1.49
N GLN A 285 13.82 12.52 1.46
CA GLN A 285 14.44 11.96 2.66
C GLN A 285 15.43 12.93 3.29
N ASP A 286 15.49 12.99 4.61
CA ASP A 286 16.51 13.71 5.39
C ASP A 286 17.33 12.76 6.28
N ILE A 287 18.66 12.89 6.24
CA ILE A 287 19.57 12.23 7.18
C ILE A 287 20.55 13.24 7.78
N SER A 288 20.98 12.97 9.02
CA SER A 288 22.08 13.70 9.65
C SER A 288 23.36 12.89 9.55
N VAL A 289 24.44 13.47 9.03
CA VAL A 289 25.76 12.84 8.97
C VAL A 289 26.77 13.61 9.82
N CYS A 290 27.55 12.90 10.63
CA CYS A 290 28.65 13.48 11.39
C CYS A 290 29.91 13.43 10.53
N VAL A 291 30.38 14.60 10.13
CA VAL A 291 31.51 14.76 9.22
C VAL A 291 32.75 15.25 9.94
N PHE A 292 33.91 14.76 9.53
CA PHE A 292 35.21 15.03 10.15
C PHE A 292 36.19 15.59 9.13
N ASN A 293 37.02 16.54 9.54
CA ASN A 293 38.25 16.87 8.84
C ASN A 293 39.43 16.11 9.44
N THR A 294 39.84 15.05 8.76
CA THR A 294 41.00 14.21 9.14
C THR A 294 42.33 14.72 8.59
N THR A 295 42.32 15.86 7.89
CA THR A 295 43.49 16.49 7.26
C THR A 295 44.07 17.63 8.10
N GLU A 296 45.24 18.12 7.70
CA GLU A 296 45.93 19.24 8.38
C GLU A 296 45.50 20.61 7.84
N SER A 297 44.80 20.64 6.70
CA SER A 297 44.32 21.88 6.07
C SER A 297 42.84 22.08 6.31
N THR A 298 42.39 23.33 6.35
CA THR A 298 40.95 23.62 6.31
C THR A 298 40.37 23.14 4.99
N ILE A 299 39.30 22.34 5.07
CA ILE A 299 38.59 21.81 3.90
C ILE A 299 37.12 22.26 3.93
N PRO A 300 36.46 22.44 2.77
CA PRO A 300 35.01 22.58 2.72
C PRO A 300 34.34 21.28 3.17
N VAL A 301 33.13 21.38 3.71
CA VAL A 301 32.34 20.24 4.20
C VAL A 301 32.19 19.13 3.15
N ALA A 302 32.04 19.47 1.86
CA ALA A 302 31.91 18.51 0.76
C ALA A 302 33.12 17.55 0.60
N GLU A 303 34.29 17.93 1.11
CA GLU A 303 35.52 17.12 1.04
C GLU A 303 35.79 16.31 2.33
N SER A 304 34.88 16.38 3.30
CA SER A 304 35.02 15.73 4.61
C SER A 304 34.81 14.22 4.58
N THR A 305 35.16 13.56 5.69
CA THR A 305 34.89 12.14 5.93
C THR A 305 33.67 11.98 6.83
N VAL A 306 32.67 11.24 6.40
CA VAL A 306 31.53 10.84 7.22
C VAL A 306 32.00 9.76 8.19
N GLY A 307 31.89 10.07 9.48
CA GLY A 307 32.25 9.20 10.59
C GLY A 307 31.05 8.81 11.46
N GLY A 308 29.87 9.37 11.22
CA GLY A 308 28.63 8.93 11.83
C GLY A 308 27.42 9.25 10.97
N ILE A 309 26.35 8.50 11.16
CA ILE A 309 25.06 8.69 10.50
C ILE A 309 24.00 8.58 11.59
N HIS A 310 23.01 9.48 11.57
CA HIS A 310 21.83 9.45 12.43
C HIS A 310 20.57 9.61 11.58
N VAL A 311 19.65 8.66 11.72
CA VAL A 311 18.35 8.65 11.03
C VAL A 311 17.25 8.38 12.05
N ILE A 312 16.16 9.14 11.95
CA ILE A 312 14.98 9.03 12.81
C ILE A 312 13.79 8.71 11.91
N TYR A 313 13.10 7.61 12.17
CA TYR A 313 11.90 7.17 11.45
C TYR A 313 10.67 8.02 11.76
N GLY A 314 10.65 8.76 12.87
CA GLY A 314 9.49 9.53 13.33
C GLY A 314 8.98 10.61 12.38
N ASN A 315 9.75 11.00 11.35
CA ASN A 315 9.31 11.86 10.24
C ASN A 315 8.61 11.09 9.10
N TYR A 316 8.73 9.76 9.07
CA TYR A 316 8.27 8.85 8.02
C TYR A 316 8.88 9.11 6.64
N ASP A 317 10.10 9.64 6.62
CA ASP A 317 10.85 9.91 5.38
C ASP A 317 11.36 8.60 4.74
N PHE A 318 11.51 7.56 5.56
CA PHE A 318 11.98 6.24 5.13
C PHE A 318 10.86 5.21 5.22
N SER A 319 11.01 4.13 4.47
CA SER A 319 10.27 2.88 4.57
C SER A 319 11.23 1.71 4.77
N GLY A 320 10.72 0.53 5.18
CA GLY A 320 11.56 -0.59 5.60
C GLY A 320 12.64 -1.02 4.60
N THR A 321 12.36 -0.97 3.29
CA THR A 321 13.35 -1.33 2.28
C THR A 321 14.41 -0.26 2.03
N GLU A 322 14.14 0.99 2.41
CA GLU A 322 15.00 2.16 2.17
C GLU A 322 16.05 2.38 3.25
N LEU A 323 15.91 1.77 4.44
CA LEU A 323 16.98 1.79 5.43
C LEU A 323 17.10 0.46 6.16
N ARG A 324 18.31 -0.12 6.11
CA ARG A 324 18.61 -1.39 6.77
C ARG A 324 19.93 -1.40 7.52
N LEU A 325 19.88 -1.97 8.70
CA LEU A 325 21.06 -2.28 9.50
C LEU A 325 21.63 -3.64 9.08
N PRO A 326 22.89 -3.96 9.46
CA PRO A 326 23.52 -5.25 9.16
C PRO A 326 22.62 -6.45 9.46
N GLY A 327 22.60 -7.41 8.55
CA GLY A 327 21.72 -8.58 8.60
C GLY A 327 20.27 -8.30 8.18
N GLY A 328 20.00 -7.11 7.65
CA GLY A 328 18.74 -6.77 6.98
C GLY A 328 17.62 -6.35 7.91
N LEU A 329 17.93 -5.92 9.14
CA LEU A 329 16.96 -5.31 10.05
C LEU A 329 16.45 -4.00 9.44
N MET A 330 15.14 -3.82 9.37
CA MET A 330 14.47 -2.74 8.65
C MET A 330 13.95 -1.66 9.61
N LEU A 331 14.28 -0.40 9.33
CA LEU A 331 13.74 0.75 10.07
C LEU A 331 12.21 0.81 9.94
N GLY A 332 11.49 1.04 11.03
CA GLY A 332 10.02 1.05 11.08
C GLY A 332 9.36 -0.34 11.12
N TRP A 333 10.16 -1.42 11.11
CA TRP A 333 9.64 -2.78 10.91
C TRP A 333 10.25 -3.82 11.86
N SER A 334 11.56 -3.77 12.06
CA SER A 334 12.25 -4.71 12.95
C SER A 334 11.98 -4.38 14.41
N THR A 335 11.81 -5.43 15.22
CA THR A 335 11.55 -5.29 16.65
C THR A 335 12.86 -5.30 17.45
N ARG A 336 12.79 -4.85 18.70
CA ARG A 336 13.88 -5.01 19.67
C ARG A 336 14.35 -6.46 19.82
N GLU A 337 13.43 -7.43 19.76
CA GLU A 337 13.77 -8.85 19.85
C GLU A 337 14.53 -9.33 18.62
N ASP A 338 14.21 -8.83 17.42
CA ASP A 338 14.95 -9.14 16.19
C ASP A 338 16.42 -8.69 16.30
N VAL A 339 16.64 -7.48 16.84
CA VAL A 339 17.99 -6.94 17.05
C VAL A 339 18.76 -7.78 18.06
N LEU A 340 18.17 -8.11 19.22
CA LEU A 340 18.82 -8.93 20.24
C LEU A 340 19.12 -10.36 19.74
N LYS A 341 18.22 -10.92 18.94
CA LYS A 341 18.40 -12.25 18.34
C LYS A 341 19.55 -12.27 17.34
N LEU A 342 19.74 -11.19 16.58
CA LEU A 342 20.79 -11.09 15.57
C LEU A 342 22.14 -10.67 16.15
N TYR A 343 22.18 -9.60 16.93
CA TYR A 343 23.41 -8.99 17.45
C TYR A 343 23.82 -9.47 18.84
N GLY A 344 22.92 -10.16 19.56
CA GLY A 344 23.20 -10.65 20.90
C GLY A 344 23.10 -9.56 21.97
N GLN A 345 23.88 -9.72 23.04
CA GLN A 345 23.83 -8.86 24.22
C GLN A 345 24.50 -7.49 23.94
N PRO A 346 23.80 -6.36 24.16
CA PRO A 346 24.37 -5.03 24.00
C PRO A 346 25.34 -4.69 25.16
N ASN A 347 26.21 -3.70 24.93
CA ASN A 347 27.09 -3.12 25.94
C ASN A 347 26.29 -2.34 26.98
N ASP A 348 25.28 -1.58 26.53
CA ASP A 348 24.35 -0.84 27.38
C ASP A 348 22.90 -1.06 26.92
N ASN A 349 21.99 -1.11 27.90
CA ASN A 349 20.55 -1.09 27.68
C ASN A 349 19.94 0.01 28.52
N PHE A 350 19.45 1.06 27.86
CA PHE A 350 18.81 2.17 28.54
C PHE A 350 17.30 2.14 28.28
N GLU A 351 16.53 2.20 29.37
CA GLU A 351 15.09 2.46 29.33
C GLU A 351 14.89 3.94 29.68
N GLU A 352 14.49 4.74 28.69
CA GLU A 352 14.22 6.15 28.91
C GLU A 352 13.00 6.30 29.84
N THR A 353 13.00 7.33 30.69
CA THR A 353 11.91 7.59 31.66
C THR A 353 10.55 7.85 30.98
N TYR A 354 10.54 8.03 29.66
CA TYR A 354 9.37 8.30 28.83
C TYR A 354 9.11 7.24 27.75
N GLY A 355 9.52 5.98 27.95
CA GLY A 355 9.06 4.85 27.13
C GLY A 355 9.97 4.41 25.99
N GLY A 356 10.95 5.25 25.59
CA GLY A 356 11.95 4.87 24.59
C GLY A 356 12.93 3.81 25.09
N TYR A 357 13.17 2.78 24.30
CA TYR A 357 14.19 1.76 24.57
C TYR A 357 15.41 2.01 23.68
N ARG A 358 16.63 1.97 24.23
CA ARG A 358 17.86 2.08 23.44
C ARG A 358 18.79 0.90 23.72
N LEU A 359 19.27 0.26 22.65
CA LEU A 359 20.36 -0.71 22.67
C LEU A 359 21.63 -0.06 22.15
N THR A 360 22.73 -0.24 22.87
CA THR A 360 24.04 0.29 22.48
C THR A 360 25.03 -0.85 22.29
N TYR A 361 25.61 -0.96 21.10
CA TYR A 361 26.65 -1.93 20.75
C TYR A 361 27.93 -1.16 20.46
N GLU A 362 29.02 -1.48 21.16
CA GLU A 362 30.27 -0.71 21.08
C GLU A 362 31.46 -1.66 21.02
N ILE A 363 32.44 -1.31 20.20
CA ILE A 363 33.78 -1.91 20.28
C ILE A 363 34.51 -1.24 21.44
N ASP A 364 35.20 -2.06 22.23
CA ASP A 364 35.91 -1.68 23.46
C ASP A 364 37.14 -0.80 23.13
N ASP A 365 36.91 0.49 22.83
CA ASP A 365 37.92 1.54 22.78
C ASP A 365 37.65 2.56 23.91
N PRO A 366 38.57 2.72 24.87
CA PRO A 366 38.36 3.57 26.04
C PRO A 366 38.39 5.08 25.73
N LEU A 367 38.75 5.50 24.52
CA LEU A 367 38.81 6.91 24.13
C LEU A 367 37.66 7.28 23.18
N ASP A 368 37.46 6.52 22.11
CA ASP A 368 36.46 6.81 21.08
C ASP A 368 35.78 5.52 20.58
N PRO A 369 34.77 4.98 21.30
CA PRO A 369 34.14 3.73 20.92
C PRO A 369 33.33 3.88 19.63
N ALA A 370 33.72 3.11 18.62
CA ALA A 370 32.88 2.84 17.47
C ALA A 370 31.61 2.13 17.95
N SER A 371 30.45 2.68 17.60
CA SER A 371 29.19 2.29 18.25
C SER A 371 27.99 2.34 17.31
N TRP A 372 27.02 1.49 17.63
CA TRP A 372 25.63 1.61 17.21
C TRP A 372 24.79 1.97 18.42
N LYS A 373 23.93 2.98 18.25
CA LYS A 373 22.83 3.31 19.16
C LYS A 373 21.55 3.08 18.38
N ILE A 374 20.75 2.14 18.86
CA ILE A 374 19.55 1.64 18.20
C ILE A 374 18.38 1.94 19.13
N GLY A 375 17.55 2.91 18.77
CA GLY A 375 16.33 3.29 19.46
C GLY A 375 15.12 2.52 18.97
N PHE A 376 14.16 2.39 19.87
CA PHE A 376 12.85 1.81 19.59
C PHE A 376 11.76 2.72 20.14
N ASP A 377 10.66 2.80 19.41
CA ASP A 377 9.47 3.54 19.83
C ASP A 377 8.80 2.88 21.06
N ASP A 378 7.75 3.52 21.58
CA ASP A 378 6.99 3.01 22.73
C ASP A 378 6.38 1.62 22.48
N SER A 379 6.30 1.21 21.22
CA SER A 379 5.79 -0.09 20.82
C SER A 379 6.92 -1.12 20.65
N GLY A 380 8.18 -0.72 20.64
CA GLY A 380 9.35 -1.59 20.51
C GLY A 380 9.76 -1.86 19.07
N ILE A 381 9.34 -1.02 18.12
CA ILE A 381 9.76 -1.02 16.72
C ILE A 381 10.96 -0.09 16.55
N LEU A 382 11.92 -0.54 15.75
CA LEU A 382 13.12 0.22 15.39
C LEU A 382 12.75 1.58 14.79
N ASP A 383 13.10 2.67 15.46
CA ASP A 383 12.68 4.03 15.10
C ASP A 383 13.82 5.06 15.04
N ASP A 384 14.95 4.81 15.69
CA ASP A 384 16.11 5.70 15.72
C ASP A 384 17.39 4.88 15.53
N VAL A 385 18.24 5.33 14.61
CA VAL A 385 19.47 4.63 14.25
C VAL A 385 20.60 5.62 14.21
N MET A 386 21.59 5.45 15.09
CA MET A 386 22.83 6.19 15.04
C MET A 386 24.01 5.22 15.00
N VAL A 387 24.83 5.33 13.95
CA VAL A 387 26.10 4.62 13.82
C VAL A 387 27.25 5.62 13.86
N HIS A 388 28.33 5.26 14.54
CA HIS A 388 29.55 6.05 14.60
C HIS A 388 30.77 5.14 14.48
N HIS A 389 31.65 5.45 13.54
CA HIS A 389 32.92 4.75 13.33
C HIS A 389 33.95 5.70 12.75
N GLN A 390 34.42 6.64 13.57
CA GLN A 390 35.53 7.54 13.27
C GLN A 390 36.11 8.08 14.57
N ALA A 391 37.40 7.88 14.81
CA ALA A 391 38.05 8.46 15.99
C ALA A 391 37.92 10.00 15.98
N TYR A 392 37.64 10.58 17.14
CA TYR A 392 37.63 12.03 17.35
C TYR A 392 39.04 12.60 17.46
N PHE A 393 40.03 11.77 17.82
CA PHE A 393 41.41 12.19 17.97
C PHE A 393 42.32 11.56 16.92
N ARG A 394 43.35 12.31 16.53
CA ARG A 394 44.44 11.79 15.71
C ARG A 394 45.26 10.76 16.49
N SER A 395 45.53 9.61 15.87
CA SER A 395 46.46 8.62 16.42
C SER A 395 47.89 9.16 16.41
N ASP A 396 48.75 8.60 17.26
CA ASP A 396 50.19 8.93 17.34
C ASP A 396 50.97 8.76 16.04
#